data_AF-A0A4R3QFR2-F1
#
_entry.id   AF-A0A4R3QFR2-F1
#
_cell.length_a   1.000
_cell.length_b   1.000
_cell.length_c   1.000
_cell.angle_alpha   90.00
_cell.angle_beta   90.00
_cell.angle_gamma   90.00
#
_symmetry.space_group_name_H-M   'P 1'
#
loop_
_entity.id
_entity.type
_entity.pdbx_description
1 polymer ?
#
loop_
_entity_poly.entity_id
_entity_poly.type
_entity_poly.pdbx_seq_one_letter_code
_entity_poly.pdbx_strand_id
1 'polypeptide(L)'
;MNVLFSSGCYCSVGATAGKNDELTISDALCDPLIAIVMRADGVISEEFKRLLETAARELEANLANSVSGGGKDTRHVCRNDTEDG
;
A
#
# COMPACT_ATOMS: atom_id res chain seq x y z
N MET A 1 -36.55 -8.59 19.09
CA MET A 1 -36.04 -8.54 17.70
C MET A 1 -34.58 -8.95 17.77
N ASN A 2 -34.26 -10.21 17.47
CA ASN A 2 -32.90 -10.73 17.62
C ASN A 2 -32.30 -10.82 16.22
N VAL A 3 -31.44 -9.84 15.88
CA VAL A 3 -30.74 -9.81 14.60
C VAL A 3 -29.56 -10.79 14.71
N LEU A 4 -29.81 -12.05 14.37
CA LEU A 4 -28.74 -13.03 14.15
C LEU A 4 -28.07 -12.68 12.83
N PHE A 5 -27.10 -11.75 12.86
CA PHE A 5 -26.18 -11.53 11.75
C PHE A 5 -25.16 -12.68 11.73
N SER A 6 -25.64 -13.88 11.41
CA SER A 6 -24.80 -15.05 11.19
C SER A 6 -24.45 -15.11 9.71
N SER A 7 -23.52 -14.24 9.31
CA SER A 7 -22.72 -14.47 8.11
C SER A 7 -21.32 -14.78 8.62
N GLY A 8 -21.10 -16.06 8.94
CA GLY A 8 -19.78 -16.54 9.28
C GLY A 8 -18.89 -16.34 8.05
N CYS A 9 -17.93 -15.42 8.14
CA CYS A 9 -16.82 -15.41 7.21
C CYS A 9 -16.03 -16.69 7.47
N TYR A 10 -16.34 -17.77 6.73
CA TYR A 10 -15.48 -18.94 6.66
C TYR A 10 -14.28 -18.57 5.79
N CYS A 11 -13.35 -17.80 6.35
CA CYS A 11 -12.03 -17.69 5.79
C CYS A 11 -11.34 -19.01 6.13
N SER A 12 -11.28 -19.92 5.15
CA SER A 12 -10.52 -21.16 5.25
C SER A 12 -9.09 -20.79 5.63
N VAL A 13 -8.67 -21.12 6.84
CA VAL A 13 -7.27 -21.08 7.28
C VAL A 13 -6.53 -22.14 6.45
N GLY A 14 -6.24 -21.78 5.20
CA GLY A 14 -5.46 -22.58 4.28
C GLY A 14 -4.01 -22.35 4.61
N ALA A 15 -3.38 -23.36 5.23
CA ALA A 15 -1.94 -23.43 5.40
C ALA A 15 -1.26 -23.28 4.03
N THR A 16 -0.65 -22.12 3.76
CA THR A 16 0.16 -21.89 2.57
C THR A 16 1.53 -22.52 2.78
N ALA A 17 1.57 -23.84 2.68
CA ALA A 17 2.81 -24.59 2.54
C ALA A 17 3.30 -24.47 1.09
N GLY A 18 3.96 -23.34 0.78
CA GLY A 18 4.95 -23.24 -0.29
C GLY A 18 4.51 -22.58 -1.59
N LYS A 19 4.71 -21.27 -1.70
CA LYS A 19 5.43 -20.53 -2.77
C LYS A 19 5.21 -19.03 -2.56
N ASN A 20 6.13 -18.33 -1.88
CA ASN A 20 6.09 -16.86 -1.74
C ASN A 20 4.66 -16.31 -1.57
N ASP A 21 3.88 -16.94 -0.68
CA ASP A 21 2.45 -16.67 -0.55
C ASP A 21 2.30 -15.34 0.20
N GLU A 22 2.54 -14.26 -0.54
CA GLU A 22 2.40 -12.90 -0.06
C GLU A 22 0.95 -12.73 0.39
N LEU A 23 0.79 -12.44 1.69
CA LEU A 23 -0.51 -12.24 2.30
C LEU A 23 -1.20 -11.08 1.58
N THR A 24 -2.33 -11.36 0.95
CA THR A 24 -3.10 -10.28 0.33
C THR A 24 -3.81 -9.48 1.41
N ILE A 25 -4.18 -8.24 1.10
CA ILE A 25 -5.00 -7.41 2.00
C ILE A 25 -6.28 -8.16 2.38
N SER A 26 -6.91 -8.88 1.44
CA SER A 26 -8.14 -9.62 1.72
C SER A 26 -7.93 -10.74 2.74
N ASP A 27 -6.79 -11.42 2.69
CA ASP A 27 -6.43 -12.47 3.66
C ASP A 27 -6.18 -11.88 5.04
N ALA A 28 -5.50 -10.73 5.11
CA ALA A 28 -5.27 -10.02 6.36
C ALA A 28 -6.57 -9.52 6.99
N LEU A 29 -7.53 -9.01 6.20
CA LEU A 29 -8.83 -8.58 6.74
C LEU A 29 -9.70 -9.73 7.26
N CYS A 30 -9.39 -10.96 6.84
CA CYS A 30 -9.98 -12.18 7.36
C CYS A 30 -9.36 -12.65 8.70
N ASP A 31 -8.24 -12.07 9.12
CA ASP A 31 -7.58 -12.44 10.38
C ASP A 31 -8.53 -12.19 11.57
N PRO A 32 -8.69 -13.16 12.50
CA PRO A 32 -9.63 -13.03 13.61
C PRO A 32 -9.39 -11.79 14.48
N LEU A 33 -8.12 -11.41 14.73
CA LEU A 33 -7.82 -10.25 15.54
C LEU A 33 -8.19 -8.96 14.81
N ILE A 34 -7.84 -8.86 13.53
CA ILE A 34 -8.20 -7.71 12.70
C ILE A 34 -9.71 -7.58 12.60
N ALA A 35 -10.43 -8.67 12.32
CA ALA A 35 -11.89 -8.68 12.24
C ALA A 35 -12.57 -8.26 13.55
N ILE A 36 -12.02 -8.65 14.71
CA ILE A 36 -12.52 -8.22 16.02
C ILE A 36 -12.35 -6.70 16.19
N VAL A 37 -11.18 -6.16 15.87
CA VAL A 37 -10.90 -4.72 15.96
C VAL A 37 -11.82 -3.93 15.05
N MET A 38 -11.92 -4.34 13.78
CA MET A 38 -12.82 -3.68 12.82
C MET A 38 -14.27 -3.67 13.30
N ARG A 39 -14.74 -4.79 13.88
CA ARG A 39 -16.09 -4.88 14.43
C ARG A 39 -16.29 -3.96 15.64
N ALA A 40 -15.29 -3.86 16.52
CA ALA A 40 -15.36 -2.98 17.70
C ALA A 40 -15.52 -1.51 17.30
N ASP A 41 -14.88 -1.12 16.19
CA ASP A 41 -14.89 0.25 15.67
C ASP A 41 -15.97 0.49 14.58
N GLY A 42 -16.81 -0.52 14.29
CA GLY A 42 -17.87 -0.40 13.28
C GLY A 42 -17.36 -0.27 11.83
N VAL A 43 -16.14 -0.70 11.56
CA VAL A 43 -15.49 -0.59 10.25
C VAL A 43 -15.91 -1.75 9.34
N ILE A 44 -16.31 -1.44 8.11
CA ILE A 44 -16.73 -2.42 7.10
C ILE A 44 -15.51 -2.87 6.28
N SER A 45 -15.29 -4.19 6.17
CA SER A 45 -14.13 -4.78 5.49
C SER A 45 -13.95 -4.33 4.03
N GLU A 46 -15.05 -4.19 3.29
CA GLU A 46 -15.00 -3.78 1.88
C GLU A 46 -14.56 -2.31 1.71
N GLU A 47 -15.03 -1.41 2.58
CA GLU A 47 -14.64 0.01 2.54
C GLU A 47 -13.18 0.18 2.94
N PHE A 48 -12.76 -0.53 3.99
CA PHE A 48 -11.39 -0.50 4.45
C PHE A 48 -10.42 -1.08 3.42
N LYS A 49 -10.79 -2.19 2.75
CA LYS A 49 -10.03 -2.74 1.63
C LYS A 49 -9.83 -1.71 0.52
N ARG A 50 -10.90 -1.07 0.05
CA ARG A 50 -10.83 -0.04 -0.99
C ARG A 50 -9.96 1.14 -0.60
N LEU A 51 -10.01 1.54 0.68
CA LEU A 51 -9.17 2.59 1.22
C LEU A 51 -7.69 2.20 1.16
N LEU A 52 -7.33 1.01 1.64
CA LEU A 52 -5.95 0.50 1.61
C LEU A 52 -5.42 0.38 0.18
N GLU A 53 -6.22 -0.16 -0.73
CA GLU A 53 -5.84 -0.28 -2.14
C GLU A 53 -5.62 1.09 -2.82
N THR A 54 -6.44 2.08 -2.47
CA THR A 54 -6.30 3.44 -3.00
C THR A 54 -5.04 4.13 -2.46
N ALA A 55 -4.80 4.01 -1.16
CA ALA A 55 -3.61 4.55 -0.52
C ALA A 55 -2.33 3.90 -1.08
N ALA A 56 -2.34 2.59 -1.32
CA ALA A 56 -1.21 1.88 -1.93
C ALA A 56 -0.90 2.42 -3.33
N ARG A 57 -1.91 2.58 -4.20
CA ARG A 57 -1.75 3.16 -5.53
C ARG A 57 -1.19 4.59 -5.50
N GLU A 58 -1.68 5.41 -4.58
CA GLU A 58 -1.19 6.79 -4.42
C GLU A 58 0.27 6.81 -3.95
N LEU A 59 0.64 5.93 -3.02
CA LEU A 59 2.01 5.79 -2.55
C LEU A 59 2.96 5.39 -3.69
N GLU A 60 2.58 4.41 -4.51
CA GLU A 60 3.35 3.99 -5.67
C GLU A 60 3.55 5.13 -6.68
N ALA A 61 2.50 5.90 -6.96
CA ALA A 61 2.58 7.05 -7.86
C ALA A 61 3.51 8.14 -7.31
N ASN A 62 3.46 8.41 -6.00
CA ASN A 62 4.34 9.40 -5.36
C ASN A 62 5.81 8.96 -5.39
N LEU A 63 6.09 7.68 -5.16
CA LEU A 63 7.44 7.11 -5.27
C LEU A 63 7.96 7.19 -6.70
N ALA A 64 7.15 6.83 -7.70
CA ALA A 64 7.52 6.95 -9.11
C ALA A 64 7.82 8.41 -9.53
N ASN A 65 7.04 9.37 -9.04
CA ASN A 65 7.24 10.78 -9.33
C ASN A 65 8.52 11.35 -8.68
N SER A 66 8.92 10.85 -7.51
CA SER A 66 10.14 11.28 -6.83
C SER A 66 11.44 10.88 -7.54
N VAL A 67 11.42 9.81 -8.36
CA VAL A 67 12.59 9.35 -9.13
C VAL A 67 12.84 10.20 -10.38
N SER A 68 11.83 10.92 -10.89
CA SER A 68 11.94 11.75 -12.10
C SER A 68 12.50 13.17 -11.85
N GLY A 69 12.78 13.54 -10.60
CA GLY A 69 13.12 14.93 -10.22
C GLY A 69 14.60 15.25 -9.95
N GLY A 70 15.51 14.28 -10.07
CA GLY A 70 16.92 14.45 -9.67
C GLY A 70 17.90 14.39 -10.83
N GLY A 71 18.20 15.53 -11.46
CA GLY A 71 19.28 15.59 -12.45
C GLY A 71 19.16 16.69 -13.51
N LYS A 72 18.79 17.92 -13.15
CA LYS A 72 19.11 19.07 -14.01
C LYS A 72 20.58 19.40 -13.80
N ASP A 73 21.41 18.70 -14.58
CA ASP A 73 22.84 18.91 -14.70
C ASP A 73 23.08 20.29 -15.36
N THR A 74 22.97 21.37 -14.58
CA THR A 74 23.40 22.69 -15.01
C THR A 74 24.92 22.69 -15.01
N ARG A 75 25.50 22.17 -16.09
CA ARG A 75 26.91 22.35 -16.44
C ARG A 75 27.18 23.85 -16.57
N HIS A 76 27.61 24.47 -15.49
CA HIS A 76 28.23 25.78 -15.50
C HIS A 76 29.62 25.59 -16.13
N VAL A 77 29.70 25.74 -17.46
CA VAL A 77 30.97 25.73 -18.17
C VAL A 77 31.63 27.07 -17.89
N CYS A 78 32.55 27.11 -16.93
CA CYS A 78 33.46 28.23 -16.76
C CYS A 78 34.32 28.32 -18.04
N ARG A 79 34.06 29.34 -18.88
CA ARG A 79 35.02 29.75 -19.91
C ARG A 79 36.17 30.42 -19.19
N ASN A 80 37.33 29.79 -19.19
CA ASN A 80 38.56 30.46 -18.79
C ASN A 80 39.05 31.22 -20.01
N ASP A 81 38.88 32.54 -20.01
CA ASP A 81 39.54 33.42 -20.96
C ASP A 81 41.04 33.40 -20.62
N THR A 82 41.84 32.90 -21.56
CA THR A 82 43.31 32.94 -21.45
C THR A 82 43.74 34.35 -21.83
N GLU A 83 44.20 35.11 -20.84
CA GLU A 83 44.92 36.36 -21.07
C GLU A 83 46.29 36.01 -21.68
N ASP A 84 46.45 36.29 -22.98
CA ASP A 84 47.72 36.22 -23.72
C ASP A 84 48.59 37.41 -23.32
N GLY A 85 49.81 37.13 -22.87
CA GLY A 85 50.77 38.12 -22.36
C GLY A 85 51.56 38.83 -23.44
#